data_AF-A0A353VU14-F1
#
_entry.id   AF-A0A353VU14-F1
#
_cell.length_a   1.000
_cell.length_b   1.000
_cell.length_c   1.000
_cell.angle_alpha   90.00
_cell.angle_beta   90.00
_cell.angle_gamma   90.00
#
_symmetry.space_group_name_H-M   'P 1'
#
loop_
_entity.id
_entity.type
_entity.pdbx_description
1 polymer ?
#
loop_
_entity_poly.entity_id
_entity_poly.type
_entity_poly.pdbx_seq_one_letter_code
_entity_poly.pdbx_strand_id
1 'polypeptide(L)'
;MSTVKGKTKLCSTPASGVSVESVGGIPFYDRYIEFERLLQKYVGDRRYKDSFAEPLFNNAGGTIDWYVPALYSEARRLDSLKGSFEYDDAVRRKDACLQYFKRLTPDMPDHDRKYFDCLLRFADSEISDFTTFIQGDHVIFGVWGLQLHSGKDISMAIRTDIDDKRVYTITYALRGQGSFVGCDTVIRRRHGYVLSGARDIPNVQPEDGFEFNSWEPDAPHNKVVESDMTFTAVCSPKPQSEDALVTEPEAVEPVAPEAPTFSDVRFDAGDKGKLKGARAVRAMNGEPLDPSIIPHVKPKRGYEFVGWDKDTTEPIHQDTVFKAQYQRLEGGHGFFGGGFGPSGWSGGRGGCLNWLIGLLLVLLLLFLLSLLLRMCSGPAVTSTGSVTEEETVTTQTTKRLPEPVKEGSLEKEKVTKETEVDYEAIRALIQEYKQRIDELGKMLPENEKKDGK
;
A
#
# COMPACT_ATOMS: atom_id res chain seq x y z
N MET A 1 -13.52 22.29 8.80
CA MET A 1 -12.42 22.02 7.85
C MET A 1 -11.59 23.28 7.79
N SER A 2 -10.30 23.19 8.12
CA SER A 2 -9.36 24.28 7.84
C SER A 2 -9.31 24.43 6.31
N THR A 3 -9.40 25.65 5.81
CA THR A 3 -9.35 25.93 4.36
C THR A 3 -8.28 26.97 4.12
N VAL A 4 -7.49 26.79 3.06
CA VAL A 4 -6.48 27.77 2.64
C VAL A 4 -7.08 28.62 1.53
N LYS A 5 -7.09 29.94 1.71
CA LYS A 5 -7.76 30.87 0.78
C LYS A 5 -7.18 30.74 -0.62
N GLY A 6 -8.04 30.49 -1.62
CA GLY A 6 -7.64 30.36 -3.03
C GLY A 6 -6.94 29.04 -3.38
N LYS A 7 -6.85 28.10 -2.45
CA LYS A 7 -6.29 26.77 -2.67
C LYS A 7 -7.35 25.69 -2.47
N THR A 8 -7.11 24.54 -3.08
CA THR A 8 -7.95 23.35 -3.01
C THR A 8 -7.16 22.22 -2.39
N LYS A 9 -7.84 21.40 -1.59
CA LYS A 9 -7.21 20.27 -0.90
C LYS A 9 -6.93 19.16 -1.90
N LEU A 10 -5.68 18.80 -2.08
CA LEU A 10 -5.22 17.76 -2.99
C LEU A 10 -5.30 16.36 -2.35
N CYS A 11 -4.80 16.22 -1.12
CA CYS A 11 -4.81 14.94 -0.40
C CYS A 11 -4.63 15.13 1.11
N SER A 12 -4.76 14.04 1.88
CA SER A 12 -4.42 14.00 3.31
C SER A 12 -3.51 12.82 3.65
N THR A 13 -2.62 13.04 4.61
CA THR A 13 -1.74 12.01 5.17
C THR A 13 -1.93 11.91 6.68
N PRO A 14 -2.25 10.74 7.27
CA PRO A 14 -2.29 10.54 8.72
C PRO A 14 -0.92 10.78 9.35
N ALA A 15 -0.85 11.67 10.34
CA ALA A 15 0.40 12.01 11.03
C ALA A 15 0.95 10.84 11.84
N SER A 16 0.09 9.96 12.37
CA SER A 16 0.49 8.72 13.05
C SER A 16 1.17 7.71 12.11
N GLY A 17 1.03 7.89 10.80
CA GLY A 17 1.58 7.05 9.74
C GLY A 17 3.02 7.35 9.37
N VAL A 18 3.52 8.54 9.71
CA VAL A 18 4.71 9.11 9.09
C VAL A 18 5.66 9.70 10.13
N SER A 19 6.95 9.59 9.88
CA SER A 19 7.97 10.39 10.55
C SER A 19 8.16 11.67 9.73
N VAL A 20 8.17 12.81 10.40
CA VAL A 20 8.23 14.12 9.77
C VAL A 20 9.65 14.65 9.93
N GLU A 21 10.29 15.09 8.84
CA GLU A 21 11.58 15.78 8.94
C GLU A 21 11.41 17.09 9.72
N SER A 22 12.47 17.52 10.41
CA SER A 22 12.44 18.77 11.17
C SER A 22 13.58 19.69 10.78
N VAL A 23 13.30 20.99 10.80
CA VAL A 23 14.31 22.03 10.58
C VAL A 23 14.42 22.82 11.89
N GLY A 24 15.55 22.65 12.58
CA GLY A 24 15.77 23.26 13.89
C GLY A 24 14.82 22.74 14.98
N GLY A 25 14.46 21.45 14.93
CA GLY A 25 13.57 20.82 15.92
C GLY A 25 12.07 21.09 15.73
N ILE A 26 11.71 21.88 14.72
CA ILE A 26 10.31 22.15 14.36
C ILE A 26 9.93 21.29 13.14
N PRO A 27 8.77 20.62 13.15
CA PRO A 27 8.29 19.86 11.99
C PRO A 27 8.35 20.67 10.71
N PHE A 28 8.86 20.09 9.62
CA PHE A 28 9.13 20.84 8.40
C PHE A 28 7.85 21.41 7.78
N TYR A 29 6.70 20.75 7.92
CA TYR A 29 5.42 21.31 7.46
C TYR A 29 5.04 22.63 8.16
N ASP A 30 5.41 22.82 9.43
CA ASP A 30 5.13 24.06 10.18
C ASP A 30 6.04 25.22 9.73
N ARG A 31 7.09 24.91 8.94
CA ARG A 31 8.01 25.89 8.36
C ARG A 31 7.70 26.20 6.90
N TYR A 32 6.52 25.83 6.38
CA TYR A 32 6.17 26.02 4.97
C TYR A 32 6.31 27.47 4.50
N ILE A 33 5.87 28.46 5.29
CA ILE A 33 5.96 29.88 4.89
C ILE A 33 7.42 30.35 4.73
N GLU A 34 8.34 29.82 5.56
CA GLU A 34 9.78 30.11 5.41
C GLU A 34 10.32 29.44 4.15
N PHE A 35 9.97 28.18 3.94
CA PHE A 35 10.35 27.42 2.76
C PHE A 35 9.82 28.03 1.46
N GLU A 36 8.56 28.49 1.42
CA GLU A 36 7.95 29.14 0.26
C GLU A 36 8.73 30.41 -0.13
N ARG A 37 9.20 31.19 0.85
CA ARG A 37 10.08 32.35 0.57
C ARG A 37 11.41 31.92 -0.03
N LEU A 38 11.99 30.82 0.42
CA LEU A 38 13.23 30.27 -0.15
C LEU A 38 13.02 29.74 -1.57
N LEU A 39 11.89 29.08 -1.85
CA LEU A 39 11.49 28.72 -3.21
C LEU A 39 11.42 29.97 -4.09
N GLN A 40 10.75 31.04 -3.65
CA GLN A 40 10.65 32.28 -4.44
C GLN A 40 12.00 32.97 -4.66
N LYS A 41 12.93 32.86 -3.70
CA LYS A 41 14.28 33.43 -3.74
C LYS A 41 15.20 32.68 -4.71
N TYR A 42 15.23 31.34 -4.65
CA TYR A 42 16.24 30.53 -5.36
C TYR A 42 15.74 29.91 -6.66
N VAL A 43 14.44 29.65 -6.78
CA VAL A 43 13.88 29.01 -7.98
C VAL A 43 13.63 30.08 -9.03
N GLY A 44 14.53 30.16 -10.01
CA GLY A 44 14.39 31.07 -11.14
C GLY A 44 13.36 30.60 -12.18
N ASP A 45 13.22 29.29 -12.37
CA ASP A 45 12.28 28.73 -13.35
C ASP A 45 10.85 28.73 -12.79
N ARG A 46 9.96 29.50 -13.44
CA ARG A 46 8.56 29.65 -13.02
C ARG A 46 7.80 28.33 -13.00
N ARG A 47 8.20 27.34 -13.80
CA ARG A 47 7.54 26.04 -13.88
C ARG A 47 7.62 25.25 -12.57
N TYR A 48 8.66 25.50 -11.76
CA TYR A 48 8.93 24.76 -10.53
C TYR A 48 8.51 25.49 -9.25
N LYS A 49 8.05 26.75 -9.35
CA LYS A 49 7.68 27.56 -8.18
C LYS A 49 6.46 27.01 -7.45
N ASP A 50 5.51 26.43 -8.19
CA ASP A 50 4.26 25.88 -7.66
C ASP A 50 4.31 24.34 -7.59
N SER A 51 5.51 23.75 -7.59
CA SER A 51 5.67 22.29 -7.60
C SER A 51 5.44 21.62 -6.25
N PHE A 52 5.21 22.35 -5.16
CA PHE A 52 5.04 21.77 -3.82
C PHE A 52 3.72 22.20 -3.19
N ALA A 53 2.93 21.21 -2.76
CA ALA A 53 1.69 21.47 -2.05
C ALA A 53 1.97 22.10 -0.67
N GLU A 54 1.06 22.99 -0.23
CA GLU A 54 1.08 23.59 1.10
C GLU A 54 0.50 22.62 2.13
N PRO A 55 1.28 22.23 3.16
CA PRO A 55 0.77 21.38 4.22
C PRO A 55 0.05 22.21 5.29
N LEU A 56 -1.00 21.62 5.86
CA LEU A 56 -1.71 22.17 6.99
C LEU A 56 -2.11 21.06 7.96
N PHE A 57 -1.63 21.13 9.20
CA PHE A 57 -1.97 20.14 10.21
C PHE A 57 -3.43 20.30 10.67
N ASN A 58 -4.19 19.22 10.58
CA ASN A 58 -5.58 19.13 10.99
C ASN A 58 -5.68 18.37 12.32
N ASN A 59 -5.76 19.13 13.41
CA ASN A 59 -5.85 18.62 14.80
C ASN A 59 -7.03 17.66 15.02
N ALA A 60 -8.18 17.91 14.39
CA ALA A 60 -9.38 17.12 14.61
C ALA A 60 -9.26 15.70 14.03
N GLY A 61 -8.50 15.55 12.94
CA GLY A 61 -8.29 14.27 12.25
C GLY A 61 -6.92 13.64 12.48
N GLY A 62 -5.99 14.32 13.14
CA GLY A 62 -4.59 13.87 13.26
C GLY A 62 -3.92 13.67 11.89
N THR A 63 -4.22 14.55 10.93
CA THR A 63 -3.78 14.44 9.53
C THR A 63 -3.05 15.71 9.09
N ILE A 64 -2.16 15.58 8.12
CA ILE A 64 -1.60 16.70 7.37
C ILE A 64 -2.40 16.78 6.07
N ASP A 65 -3.08 17.90 5.87
CA ASP A 65 -3.85 18.19 4.67
C ASP A 65 -2.97 18.99 3.70
N TRP A 66 -2.90 18.56 2.44
CA TRP A 66 -2.03 19.14 1.42
C TRP A 66 -2.86 19.93 0.43
N TYR A 67 -2.50 21.20 0.20
CA TYR A 67 -3.25 22.15 -0.60
C TYR A 67 -2.46 22.63 -1.81
N VAL A 68 -3.16 22.81 -2.93
CA VAL A 68 -2.60 23.35 -4.17
C VAL A 68 -3.41 24.55 -4.65
N PRO A 69 -2.84 25.47 -5.44
CA PRO A 69 -3.62 26.49 -6.13
C PRO A 69 -4.84 25.90 -6.85
N ALA A 70 -5.98 26.59 -6.84
CA ALA A 70 -7.24 26.09 -7.42
C ALA A 70 -7.15 25.71 -8.91
N LEU A 71 -6.19 26.27 -9.64
CA LEU A 71 -5.94 25.92 -11.04
C LEU A 71 -5.42 24.48 -11.21
N TYR A 72 -4.89 23.88 -10.14
CA TYR A 72 -4.42 22.51 -10.09
C TYR A 72 -5.45 21.55 -9.46
N SER A 73 -6.75 21.88 -9.47
CA SER A 73 -7.80 21.06 -8.86
C SER A 73 -8.01 19.70 -9.53
N GLU A 74 -7.58 19.56 -10.78
CA GLU A 74 -7.76 18.35 -11.59
C GLU A 74 -6.48 17.49 -11.63
N ALA A 75 -5.53 17.74 -10.73
CA ALA A 75 -4.27 17.03 -10.71
C ALA A 75 -4.47 15.55 -10.37
N ARG A 76 -3.91 14.68 -11.21
CA ARG A 76 -4.03 13.22 -11.08
C ARG A 76 -2.76 12.65 -10.48
N ARG A 77 -2.87 11.64 -9.64
CA ARG A 77 -1.72 10.98 -9.02
C ARG A 77 -0.86 10.30 -10.10
N LEU A 78 0.46 10.39 -9.99
CA LEU A 78 1.38 9.80 -10.98
C LEU A 78 1.19 8.29 -11.08
N ASP A 79 1.01 7.62 -9.95
CA ASP A 79 0.72 6.17 -9.88
C ASP A 79 -0.52 5.75 -10.69
N SER A 80 -1.57 6.58 -10.78
CA SER A 80 -2.78 6.22 -11.55
C SER A 80 -2.57 6.28 -13.06
N LEU A 81 -1.44 6.83 -13.52
CA LEU A 81 -1.07 6.85 -14.93
C LEU A 81 -0.26 5.60 -15.34
N LYS A 82 0.19 4.77 -14.40
CA LYS A 82 1.06 3.61 -14.69
C LYS A 82 0.48 2.73 -15.81
N GLY A 83 1.34 2.38 -16.77
CA GLY A 83 0.96 1.61 -17.96
C GLY A 83 0.40 2.44 -19.11
N SER A 84 0.26 3.77 -18.96
CA SER A 84 -0.06 4.68 -20.06
C SER A 84 1.19 5.32 -20.67
N PHE A 85 1.10 5.81 -21.90
CA PHE A 85 2.17 6.63 -22.51
C PHE A 85 2.44 7.94 -21.75
N GLU A 86 1.42 8.47 -21.06
CA GLU A 86 1.53 9.70 -20.25
C GLU A 86 2.44 9.49 -19.02
N TYR A 87 2.50 8.27 -18.48
CA TYR A 87 3.31 7.95 -17.30
C TYR A 87 4.80 8.17 -17.54
N ASP A 88 5.35 7.61 -18.61
CA ASP A 88 6.79 7.73 -18.90
C ASP A 88 7.21 9.19 -19.05
N ASP A 89 6.35 10.00 -19.67
CA ASP A 89 6.59 11.43 -19.82
C ASP A 89 6.47 12.20 -18.50
N ALA A 90 5.49 11.86 -17.67
CA ALA A 90 5.33 12.42 -16.34
C ALA A 90 6.51 12.07 -15.42
N VAL A 91 7.03 10.84 -15.48
CA VAL A 91 8.23 10.41 -14.73
C VAL A 91 9.44 11.22 -15.18
N ARG A 92 9.68 11.37 -16.49
CA ARG A 92 10.77 12.22 -16.99
C ARG A 92 10.68 13.67 -16.49
N ARG A 93 9.47 14.25 -16.47
CA ARG A 93 9.25 15.61 -15.95
C ARG A 93 9.48 15.69 -14.44
N LYS A 94 9.04 14.68 -13.67
CA LYS A 94 9.32 14.55 -12.25
C LYS A 94 10.82 14.54 -11.99
N ASP A 95 11.55 13.68 -12.70
CA ASP A 95 13.00 13.52 -12.52
C ASP A 95 13.76 14.78 -12.92
N ALA A 96 13.35 15.45 -14.00
CA ALA A 96 13.91 16.75 -14.41
C ALA A 96 13.70 17.82 -13.34
N CYS A 97 12.51 17.86 -12.71
CA CYS A 97 12.21 18.76 -11.61
C CYS A 97 13.11 18.50 -10.39
N LEU A 98 13.21 17.23 -9.96
CA LEU A 98 14.09 16.85 -8.85
C LEU A 98 15.56 17.15 -9.14
N GLN A 99 16.01 16.89 -10.36
CA GLN A 99 17.37 17.19 -10.78
C GLN A 99 17.66 18.70 -10.79
N TYR A 100 16.67 19.52 -11.17
CA TYR A 100 16.78 20.98 -11.07
C TYR A 100 17.01 21.41 -9.61
N PHE A 101 16.19 20.93 -8.68
CA PHE A 101 16.36 21.25 -7.26
C PHE A 101 17.71 20.76 -6.72
N LYS A 102 18.12 19.52 -7.03
CA LYS A 102 19.43 18.97 -6.63
C LYS A 102 20.62 19.79 -7.13
N ARG A 103 20.52 20.43 -8.30
CA ARG A 103 21.57 21.30 -8.83
C ARG A 103 21.62 22.67 -8.17
N LEU A 104 20.49 23.17 -7.64
CA LEU A 104 20.43 24.44 -6.93
C LEU A 104 21.02 24.35 -5.51
N THR A 105 20.80 23.22 -4.84
CA THR A 105 21.13 23.00 -3.42
C THR A 105 22.61 23.29 -3.04
N PRO A 106 23.63 22.91 -3.84
CA PRO A 106 25.03 23.10 -3.47
C PRO A 106 25.47 24.56 -3.34
N ASP A 107 24.86 25.46 -4.10
CA ASP A 107 25.21 26.90 -4.13
C ASP A 107 24.54 27.70 -3.00
N MET A 108 23.71 27.05 -2.18
CA MET A 108 22.96 27.70 -1.11
C MET A 108 23.75 27.75 0.21
N PRO A 109 23.59 28.81 1.02
CA PRO A 109 24.08 28.84 2.39
C PRO A 109 23.54 27.65 3.21
N ASP A 110 24.33 27.12 4.14
CA ASP A 110 23.96 25.93 4.94
C ASP A 110 22.60 26.03 5.64
N HIS A 111 22.23 27.23 6.09
CA HIS A 111 20.92 27.51 6.69
C HIS A 111 19.77 27.28 5.69
N ASP A 112 19.89 27.80 4.47
CA ASP A 112 18.85 27.69 3.43
C ASP A 112 18.84 26.26 2.85
N ARG A 113 20.03 25.68 2.67
CA ARG A 113 20.25 24.34 2.10
C ARG A 113 19.46 23.25 2.83
N LYS A 114 19.40 23.31 4.16
CA LYS A 114 18.68 22.34 5.01
C LYS A 114 17.21 22.16 4.62
N TYR A 115 16.53 23.22 4.19
CA TYR A 115 15.13 23.13 3.77
C TYR A 115 15.00 22.30 2.49
N PHE A 116 15.88 22.52 1.51
CA PHE A 116 15.91 21.76 0.27
C PHE A 116 16.39 20.32 0.49
N ASP A 117 17.33 20.11 1.42
CA ASP A 117 17.76 18.76 1.80
C ASP A 117 16.59 17.97 2.42
N CYS A 118 15.85 18.55 3.36
CA CYS A 118 14.65 17.92 3.94
C CYS A 118 13.58 17.61 2.89
N LEU A 119 13.38 18.53 1.93
CA LEU A 119 12.45 18.37 0.83
C LEU A 119 12.81 17.18 -0.07
N LEU A 120 14.09 17.09 -0.43
CA LEU A 120 14.60 16.12 -1.41
C LEU A 120 14.87 14.75 -0.81
N ARG A 121 15.02 14.64 0.51
CA ARG A 121 15.44 13.41 1.22
C ARG A 121 14.68 12.16 0.81
N PHE A 122 13.38 12.28 0.55
CA PHE A 122 12.50 11.16 0.17
C PHE A 122 11.87 11.33 -1.20
N ALA A 123 12.31 12.33 -1.96
CA ALA A 123 11.69 12.67 -3.24
C ALA A 123 11.93 11.60 -4.32
N ASP A 124 13.04 10.86 -4.24
CA ASP A 124 13.36 9.75 -5.16
C ASP A 124 12.96 8.37 -4.60
N SER A 125 12.20 8.32 -3.50
CA SER A 125 11.81 7.06 -2.91
C SER A 125 10.86 6.25 -3.81
N GLU A 126 10.75 4.95 -3.54
CA GLU A 126 9.79 4.06 -4.22
C GLU A 126 8.34 4.52 -4.07
N ILE A 127 8.07 5.38 -3.07
CA ILE A 127 6.75 5.94 -2.82
C ILE A 127 6.49 7.24 -3.59
N SER A 128 7.48 7.76 -4.32
CA SER A 128 7.39 9.05 -5.01
C SER A 128 6.24 9.13 -6.02
N ASP A 129 5.86 8.01 -6.63
CA ASP A 129 4.73 7.95 -7.57
C ASP A 129 3.37 8.12 -6.86
N PHE A 130 3.28 7.73 -5.59
CA PHE A 130 2.06 7.90 -4.78
C PHE A 130 1.96 9.30 -4.16
N THR A 131 3.09 10.00 -4.01
CA THR A 131 3.15 11.34 -3.44
C THR A 131 3.16 12.45 -4.49
N THR A 132 3.33 12.10 -5.77
CA THR A 132 3.42 13.04 -6.90
C THR A 132 2.11 13.07 -7.69
N PHE A 133 1.73 14.26 -8.13
CA PHE A 133 0.55 14.55 -8.93
C PHE A 133 0.95 15.32 -10.18
N ILE A 134 0.17 15.16 -11.24
CA ILE A 134 0.42 15.70 -12.58
C ILE A 134 -0.84 16.37 -13.09
N GLN A 135 -0.71 17.58 -13.61
CA GLN A 135 -1.75 18.27 -14.36
C GLN A 135 -1.16 19.02 -15.55
N GLY A 136 -1.50 18.58 -16.76
CA GLY A 136 -0.88 19.11 -17.98
C GLY A 136 0.64 18.92 -17.92
N ASP A 137 1.38 20.03 -17.99
CA ASP A 137 2.85 20.07 -17.91
C ASP A 137 3.44 20.26 -16.51
N HIS A 138 2.58 20.39 -15.50
CA HIS A 138 3.02 20.65 -14.13
C HIS A 138 3.15 19.37 -13.31
N VAL A 139 4.31 19.26 -12.65
CA VAL A 139 4.58 18.26 -11.61
C VAL A 139 4.38 18.90 -10.25
N ILE A 140 3.59 18.23 -9.42
CA ILE A 140 3.22 18.66 -8.09
C ILE A 140 3.60 17.55 -7.11
N PHE A 141 4.56 17.81 -6.23
CA PHE A 141 4.83 17.00 -5.06
C PHE A 141 3.75 17.30 -4.03
N GLY A 142 2.73 16.45 -4.00
CA GLY A 142 1.58 16.56 -3.10
C GLY A 142 1.93 16.21 -1.66
N VAL A 143 2.93 15.35 -1.45
CA VAL A 143 3.43 14.97 -0.13
C VAL A 143 4.96 14.97 -0.15
N TRP A 144 5.59 15.71 0.75
CA TRP A 144 7.05 15.87 0.81
C TRP A 144 7.54 16.03 2.26
N GLY A 145 8.84 15.85 2.50
CA GLY A 145 9.44 16.00 3.83
C GLY A 145 8.99 14.96 4.87
N LEU A 146 8.48 13.82 4.41
CA LEU A 146 7.95 12.74 5.24
C LEU A 146 8.59 11.39 4.90
N GLN A 147 8.76 10.56 5.92
CA GLN A 147 9.12 9.15 5.80
C GLN A 147 7.95 8.28 6.29
N LEU A 148 7.58 7.25 5.52
CA LEU A 148 6.58 6.29 5.97
C LEU A 148 7.22 5.29 6.95
N HIS A 149 6.50 4.93 8.02
CA HIS A 149 6.96 3.86 8.91
C HIS A 149 6.97 2.52 8.15
N SER A 150 8.02 1.72 8.37
CA SER A 150 8.17 0.39 7.76
C SER A 150 6.94 -0.50 8.05
N GLY A 151 6.39 -1.14 7.00
CA GLY A 151 5.26 -2.07 7.11
C GLY A 151 3.86 -1.43 7.06
N LYS A 152 3.72 -0.11 6.89
CA LYS A 152 2.43 0.52 6.56
C LYS A 152 2.23 0.56 5.04
N ASP A 153 1.02 0.23 4.59
CA ASP A 153 0.67 0.22 3.16
C ASP A 153 0.62 1.67 2.62
N ILE A 154 1.50 1.94 1.65
CA ILE A 154 1.77 3.24 1.03
C ILE A 154 0.52 3.78 0.33
N SER A 155 -0.30 2.88 -0.22
CA SER A 155 -1.51 3.19 -0.96
C SER A 155 -2.67 3.65 -0.07
N MET A 156 -2.68 3.21 1.19
CA MET A 156 -3.73 3.51 2.18
C MET A 156 -3.43 4.76 3.02
N ALA A 157 -2.17 5.22 3.04
CA ALA A 157 -1.76 6.35 3.87
C ALA A 157 -2.11 7.71 3.23
N ILE A 158 -2.15 7.82 1.91
CA ILE A 158 -2.45 9.09 1.24
C ILE A 158 -3.87 9.04 0.70
N ARG A 159 -4.78 9.67 1.44
CA ARG A 159 -6.20 9.79 1.09
C ARG A 159 -6.37 10.84 0.01
N THR A 160 -6.66 10.38 -1.21
CA THR A 160 -6.94 11.21 -2.41
C THR A 160 -8.43 11.26 -2.73
N ASP A 161 -9.22 10.37 -2.14
CA ASP A 161 -10.68 10.28 -2.15
C ASP A 161 -11.38 11.52 -1.54
N ILE A 162 -10.60 12.43 -0.94
CA ILE A 162 -11.11 13.65 -0.32
C ILE A 162 -11.54 14.70 -1.36
N ASP A 163 -11.04 14.65 -2.61
CA ASP A 163 -11.44 15.61 -3.65
C ASP A 163 -11.80 15.02 -5.01
N ASP A 164 -12.07 13.71 -5.11
CA ASP A 164 -12.79 13.20 -6.28
C ASP A 164 -14.24 13.71 -6.24
N LYS A 165 -14.46 14.85 -6.90
CA LYS A 165 -15.77 15.51 -7.02
C LYS A 165 -16.66 14.83 -8.04
N ARG A 166 -16.20 13.78 -8.74
CA ARG A 166 -17.06 13.05 -9.67
C ARG A 166 -18.19 12.42 -8.86
N VAL A 167 -19.41 12.80 -9.24
CA VAL A 167 -20.64 12.28 -8.65
C VAL A 167 -21.34 11.52 -9.75
N TYR A 168 -21.58 10.24 -9.51
CA TYR A 168 -22.28 9.36 -10.42
C TYR A 168 -23.73 9.19 -9.99
N THR A 169 -24.56 8.85 -10.97
CA THR A 169 -25.98 8.57 -10.79
C THR A 169 -26.17 7.07 -10.63
N ILE A 170 -26.88 6.67 -9.58
CA ILE A 170 -27.27 5.29 -9.34
C ILE A 170 -28.78 5.21 -9.51
N THR A 171 -29.20 4.36 -10.44
CA THR A 171 -30.61 4.17 -10.80
C THR A 171 -31.07 2.78 -10.39
N TYR A 172 -32.19 2.73 -9.67
CA TYR A 172 -32.90 1.51 -9.30
C TYR A 172 -34.13 1.36 -10.19
N ALA A 173 -34.13 0.32 -11.01
CA ALA A 173 -35.23 -0.04 -11.89
C ALA A 173 -35.97 -1.26 -11.34
N LEU A 174 -37.27 -1.35 -11.56
CA LEU A 174 -38.07 -2.52 -11.21
C LEU A 174 -38.49 -3.24 -12.49
N ARG A 175 -38.26 -4.55 -12.55
CA ARG A 175 -38.78 -5.45 -13.58
C ARG A 175 -39.80 -6.38 -12.93
N GLY A 176 -41.08 -6.10 -13.11
CA GLY A 176 -42.19 -6.84 -12.49
C GLY A 176 -43.19 -5.89 -11.84
N GLN A 177 -44.03 -6.43 -10.94
CA GLN A 177 -44.97 -5.65 -10.14
C GLN A 177 -44.50 -5.54 -8.69
N GLY A 178 -44.50 -4.32 -8.16
CA GLY A 178 -44.00 -3.97 -6.84
C GLY A 178 -43.63 -2.49 -6.72
N SER A 179 -43.05 -2.13 -5.58
CA SER A 179 -42.63 -0.75 -5.29
C SER A 179 -41.32 -0.72 -4.49
N PHE A 180 -40.64 0.43 -4.52
CA PHE A 180 -39.43 0.67 -3.73
C PHE A 180 -39.76 1.50 -2.48
N VAL A 181 -39.18 1.12 -1.35
CA VAL A 181 -39.35 1.81 -0.06
C VAL A 181 -37.99 2.03 0.61
N GLY A 182 -37.77 3.22 1.19
CA GLY A 182 -36.61 3.51 2.06
C GLY A 182 -35.66 4.59 1.52
N CYS A 183 -35.34 4.56 0.22
CA CYS A 183 -34.60 5.63 -0.44
C CYS A 183 -35.16 5.88 -1.86
N ASP A 184 -34.74 6.99 -2.47
CA ASP A 184 -35.16 7.35 -3.82
C ASP A 184 -34.64 6.34 -4.85
N THR A 185 -35.40 6.13 -5.93
CA THR A 185 -35.01 5.24 -7.03
C THR A 185 -33.85 5.80 -7.86
N VAL A 186 -33.54 7.08 -7.73
CA VAL A 186 -32.38 7.72 -8.34
C VAL A 186 -31.62 8.47 -7.27
N ILE A 187 -30.41 8.00 -6.94
CA ILE A 187 -29.53 8.62 -5.95
C ILE A 187 -28.22 9.05 -6.59
N ARG A 188 -27.55 10.01 -5.96
CA ARG A 188 -26.24 10.51 -6.39
C ARG A 188 -25.19 10.23 -5.31
N ARG A 189 -24.07 9.62 -5.70
CA ARG A 189 -22.95 9.31 -4.79
C ARG A 189 -21.62 9.65 -5.44
N ARG A 190 -20.62 9.94 -4.60
CA ARG A 190 -19.27 10.29 -5.06
C ARG A 190 -18.54 9.05 -5.60
N HIS A 191 -17.57 9.27 -6.48
CA HIS A 191 -16.63 8.23 -6.89
C HIS A 191 -15.98 7.58 -5.66
N GLY A 192 -15.84 6.26 -5.66
CA GLY A 192 -15.28 5.49 -4.56
C GLY A 192 -16.24 5.26 -3.38
N TYR A 193 -17.45 5.83 -3.39
CA TYR A 193 -18.44 5.59 -2.35
C TYR A 193 -18.92 4.14 -2.38
N VAL A 194 -19.06 3.51 -1.20
CA VAL A 194 -19.54 2.12 -1.07
C VAL A 194 -21.02 2.13 -0.72
N LEU A 195 -21.86 1.55 -1.59
CA LEU A 195 -23.31 1.48 -1.38
C LEU A 195 -23.63 0.52 -0.21
N SER A 196 -24.31 1.02 0.82
CA SER A 196 -24.67 0.18 1.98
C SER A 196 -25.92 0.65 2.74
N GLY A 197 -26.73 -0.33 3.15
CA GLY A 197 -27.89 -0.10 4.01
C GLY A 197 -29.05 0.67 3.36
N ALA A 198 -30.07 0.97 4.17
CA ALA A 198 -31.36 1.50 3.71
C ALA A 198 -31.34 2.96 3.22
N ARG A 199 -30.24 3.70 3.43
CA ARG A 199 -30.08 5.07 2.91
C ARG A 199 -29.61 5.10 1.45
N ASP A 200 -28.99 4.02 1.01
CA ASP A 200 -28.43 3.89 -0.32
C ASP A 200 -29.22 2.90 -1.16
N ILE A 201 -29.65 1.78 -0.57
CA ILE A 201 -30.28 0.68 -1.29
C ILE A 201 -31.77 0.62 -0.90
N PRO A 202 -32.70 0.74 -1.86
CA PRO A 202 -34.12 0.69 -1.55
C PRO A 202 -34.54 -0.75 -1.23
N ASN A 203 -35.50 -0.88 -0.32
CA ASN A 203 -36.17 -2.14 -0.07
C ASN A 203 -37.24 -2.40 -1.14
N VAL A 204 -37.28 -3.62 -1.68
CA VAL A 204 -38.27 -4.01 -2.69
C VAL A 204 -39.50 -4.58 -1.98
N GLN A 205 -40.67 -4.03 -2.27
CA GLN A 205 -41.96 -4.54 -1.82
C GLN A 205 -42.74 -5.07 -3.03
N PRO A 206 -42.70 -6.39 -3.31
CA PRO A 206 -43.53 -7.00 -4.35
C PRO A 206 -45.01 -6.77 -4.10
N GLU A 207 -45.78 -6.64 -5.18
CA GLU A 207 -47.24 -6.57 -5.12
C GLU A 207 -47.85 -7.95 -4.80
N ASP A 208 -49.10 -7.99 -4.34
CA ASP A 208 -49.79 -9.23 -4.03
C ASP A 208 -49.83 -10.16 -5.26
N GLY A 209 -49.37 -11.40 -5.07
CA GLY A 209 -49.21 -12.35 -6.17
C GLY A 209 -47.84 -12.33 -6.85
N PHE A 210 -46.92 -11.45 -6.44
CA PHE A 210 -45.52 -11.43 -6.91
C PHE A 210 -44.53 -11.68 -5.76
N GLU A 211 -43.32 -12.13 -6.10
CA GLU A 211 -42.19 -12.24 -5.16
C GLU A 211 -40.91 -11.63 -5.76
N PHE A 212 -40.02 -11.17 -4.89
CA PHE A 212 -38.72 -10.61 -5.29
C PHE A 212 -37.69 -11.72 -5.40
N ASN A 213 -37.04 -11.80 -6.56
CA ASN A 213 -36.08 -12.85 -6.85
C ASN A 213 -34.64 -12.38 -6.60
N SER A 214 -34.23 -11.31 -7.30
CA SER A 214 -32.83 -10.87 -7.32
C SER A 214 -32.65 -9.47 -7.89
N TRP A 215 -31.42 -8.98 -7.78
CA TRP A 215 -30.95 -7.77 -8.46
C TRP A 215 -30.07 -8.14 -9.66
N GLU A 216 -30.27 -7.45 -10.79
CA GLU A 216 -29.40 -7.51 -11.97
C GLU A 216 -28.66 -6.17 -12.15
N PRO A 217 -27.37 -6.14 -12.52
CA PRO A 217 -26.51 -7.29 -12.82
C PRO A 217 -26.05 -8.06 -11.58
N ASP A 218 -25.87 -7.39 -10.44
CA ASP A 218 -25.54 -7.99 -9.14
C ASP A 218 -26.24 -7.21 -8.01
N ALA A 219 -26.31 -7.78 -6.81
CA ALA A 219 -26.77 -7.06 -5.63
C ALA A 219 -25.97 -5.75 -5.41
N PRO A 220 -26.65 -4.63 -5.12
CA PRO A 220 -26.00 -3.32 -4.96
C PRO A 220 -25.16 -3.20 -3.68
N HIS A 221 -25.27 -4.15 -2.75
CA HIS A 221 -24.56 -4.13 -1.47
C HIS A 221 -23.05 -4.22 -1.64
N ASN A 222 -22.32 -3.34 -0.97
CA ASN A 222 -20.85 -3.26 -1.00
C ASN A 222 -20.25 -2.97 -2.38
N LYS A 223 -21.07 -2.51 -3.35
CA LYS A 223 -20.57 -2.06 -4.65
C LYS A 223 -19.94 -0.67 -4.51
N VAL A 224 -18.76 -0.51 -5.11
CA VAL A 224 -18.04 0.76 -5.18
C VAL A 224 -18.54 1.55 -6.38
N VAL A 225 -18.86 2.82 -6.16
CA VAL A 225 -19.34 3.73 -7.22
C VAL A 225 -18.17 4.21 -8.06
N GLU A 226 -18.01 3.65 -9.25
CA GLU A 226 -16.92 3.99 -10.16
C GLU A 226 -17.39 4.70 -11.44
N SER A 227 -18.67 4.52 -11.81
CA SER A 227 -19.36 5.11 -12.96
C SER A 227 -20.86 5.24 -12.67
N ASP A 228 -21.66 5.72 -13.63
CA ASP A 228 -23.12 5.64 -13.53
C ASP A 228 -23.56 4.18 -13.49
N MET A 229 -24.36 3.80 -12.50
CA MET A 229 -24.75 2.42 -12.24
C MET A 229 -26.26 2.25 -12.33
N THR A 230 -26.71 1.10 -12.84
CA THR A 230 -28.13 0.73 -12.83
C THR A 230 -28.30 -0.65 -12.23
N PHE A 231 -29.21 -0.76 -11.26
CA PHE A 231 -29.60 -2.01 -10.62
C PHE A 231 -31.08 -2.26 -10.88
N THR A 232 -31.41 -3.45 -11.39
CA THR A 232 -32.80 -3.84 -11.69
C THR A 232 -33.25 -4.89 -10.69
N ALA A 233 -34.27 -4.59 -9.89
CA ALA A 233 -34.94 -5.57 -9.04
C ALA A 233 -35.92 -6.39 -9.88
N VAL A 234 -35.77 -7.71 -9.86
CA VAL A 234 -36.63 -8.64 -10.62
C VAL A 234 -37.69 -9.23 -9.69
N CYS A 235 -38.96 -9.00 -10.02
CA CYS A 235 -40.12 -9.57 -9.35
C CYS A 235 -40.95 -10.41 -10.33
N SER A 236 -41.25 -11.65 -9.97
CA SER A 236 -42.07 -12.56 -10.80
C SER A 236 -43.36 -12.97 -10.09
N PRO A 237 -44.43 -13.34 -10.84
CA PRO A 237 -45.63 -13.89 -10.25
C PRO A 237 -45.31 -15.14 -9.44
N LYS A 238 -45.94 -15.29 -8.27
CA LYS A 238 -45.91 -16.51 -7.49
C LYS A 238 -46.60 -17.63 -8.28
N PRO A 239 -46.07 -18.85 -8.31
CA PRO A 239 -46.75 -19.97 -8.94
C PRO A 239 -48.10 -20.20 -8.24
N GLN A 240 -49.20 -19.97 -8.96
CA GLN A 240 -50.54 -20.34 -8.50
C GLN A 240 -50.68 -21.86 -8.63
N SER A 241 -50.88 -22.55 -7.51
CA SER A 241 -51.33 -23.93 -7.50
C SER A 241 -52.74 -23.96 -8.09
N GLU A 242 -52.87 -24.37 -9.35
CA GLU A 242 -54.17 -24.51 -10.02
C GLU A 242 -55.03 -25.55 -9.29
N ASP A 243 -56.21 -25.10 -8.87
CA ASP A 243 -57.33 -25.91 -8.42
C ASP A 243 -57.64 -27.02 -9.45
N ALA A 244 -57.21 -28.24 -9.17
CA ALA A 244 -57.69 -29.43 -9.85
C ALA A 244 -59.00 -29.89 -9.18
N LEU A 245 -60.10 -29.69 -9.90
CA LEU A 245 -61.46 -30.15 -9.62
C LEU A 245 -61.53 -31.54 -8.98
N VAL A 246 -62.12 -31.59 -7.78
CA VAL A 246 -62.46 -32.80 -7.04
C VAL A 246 -63.65 -33.50 -7.71
N THR A 247 -63.43 -34.71 -8.24
CA THR A 247 -64.49 -35.70 -8.45
C THR A 247 -64.28 -36.81 -7.42
N GLU A 248 -65.32 -37.04 -6.60
CA GLU A 248 -65.44 -38.08 -5.57
C GLU A 248 -65.21 -39.48 -6.16
N PRO A 249 -64.40 -40.34 -5.53
CA PRO A 249 -65.01 -41.41 -4.73
C PRO A 249 -64.25 -41.81 -3.46
N GLU A 250 -65.04 -42.31 -2.51
CA GLU A 250 -64.77 -43.29 -1.45
C GLU A 250 -63.54 -43.16 -0.53
N ALA A 251 -63.87 -43.02 0.75
CA ALA A 251 -62.98 -42.99 1.89
C ALA A 251 -62.14 -44.27 2.05
N VAL A 252 -60.82 -44.14 1.92
CA VAL A 252 -59.82 -44.91 2.68
C VAL A 252 -58.57 -44.03 2.93
N GLU A 253 -58.42 -43.60 4.19
CA GLU A 253 -57.25 -43.05 4.93
C GLU A 253 -56.31 -41.95 4.33
N PRO A 254 -55.87 -40.95 5.13
CA PRO A 254 -55.15 -39.79 4.63
C PRO A 254 -53.66 -40.08 4.43
N VAL A 255 -53.16 -39.99 3.20
CA VAL A 255 -51.72 -39.87 2.91
C VAL A 255 -51.40 -38.38 2.76
N ALA A 256 -50.60 -37.87 3.70
CA ALA A 256 -50.16 -36.48 3.78
C ALA A 256 -49.24 -36.09 2.59
N PRO A 257 -49.33 -34.85 2.06
CA PRO A 257 -48.33 -34.33 1.13
C PRO A 257 -46.98 -34.16 1.88
N GLU A 258 -45.92 -34.78 1.36
CA GLU A 258 -44.60 -34.79 1.98
C GLU A 258 -44.04 -33.36 2.11
N ALA A 259 -43.65 -33.00 3.33
CA ALA A 259 -43.02 -31.74 3.68
C ALA A 259 -41.71 -31.53 2.90
N PRO A 260 -41.25 -30.28 2.68
CA PRO A 260 -39.95 -30.02 2.07
C PRO A 260 -38.85 -30.75 2.85
N THR A 261 -38.21 -31.71 2.19
CA THR A 261 -37.08 -32.44 2.76
C THR A 261 -35.84 -31.54 2.68
N PHE A 262 -35.25 -31.24 3.83
CA PHE A 262 -33.97 -30.55 3.94
C PHE A 262 -32.86 -31.55 4.26
N SER A 263 -31.69 -31.34 3.69
CA SER A 263 -30.50 -32.14 3.98
C SER A 263 -29.44 -31.33 4.71
N ASP A 264 -28.77 -32.00 5.65
CA ASP A 264 -27.70 -31.41 6.45
C ASP A 264 -26.39 -31.50 5.65
N VAL A 265 -25.81 -30.35 5.34
CA VAL A 265 -24.56 -30.23 4.61
C VAL A 265 -23.45 -29.86 5.57
N ARG A 266 -22.34 -30.60 5.54
CA ARG A 266 -21.17 -30.33 6.39
C ARG A 266 -19.91 -30.11 5.57
N PHE A 267 -19.08 -29.18 6.03
CA PHE A 267 -17.79 -28.87 5.44
C PHE A 267 -16.68 -29.32 6.38
N ASP A 268 -15.75 -30.11 5.84
CA ASP A 268 -14.60 -30.63 6.56
C ASP A 268 -13.29 -30.15 5.92
N ALA A 269 -12.52 -29.34 6.65
CA ALA A 269 -11.20 -28.90 6.20
C ALA A 269 -10.12 -29.98 6.31
N GLY A 270 -10.36 -31.07 7.03
CA GLY A 270 -9.34 -32.05 7.38
C GLY A 270 -8.14 -31.45 8.13
N ASP A 271 -7.05 -32.21 8.24
CA ASP A 271 -5.89 -31.83 9.05
C ASP A 271 -4.95 -30.81 8.41
N LYS A 272 -5.18 -30.45 7.14
CA LYS A 272 -4.25 -29.64 6.32
C LYS A 272 -4.71 -28.19 6.10
N GLY A 273 -5.87 -27.81 6.63
CA GLY A 273 -6.34 -26.42 6.63
C GLY A 273 -7.25 -26.12 7.82
N LYS A 274 -7.80 -24.91 7.85
CA LYS A 274 -8.80 -24.46 8.84
C LYS A 274 -9.94 -23.76 8.11
N LEU A 275 -11.19 -24.05 8.49
CA LEU A 275 -12.37 -23.36 7.96
C LEU A 275 -12.61 -22.03 8.68
N LYS A 276 -12.89 -20.99 7.90
CA LYS A 276 -13.42 -19.70 8.35
C LYS A 276 -14.81 -19.51 7.74
N GLY A 277 -15.85 -19.60 8.56
CA GLY A 277 -17.24 -19.55 8.12
C GLY A 277 -18.09 -20.67 8.73
N ALA A 278 -19.30 -20.86 8.20
CA ALA A 278 -20.22 -21.91 8.63
C ALA A 278 -19.67 -23.31 8.30
N ARG A 279 -19.76 -24.25 9.26
CA ARG A 279 -19.25 -25.63 9.10
C ARG A 279 -20.36 -26.65 8.83
N ALA A 280 -21.60 -26.27 9.12
CA ALA A 280 -22.78 -27.05 8.84
C ALA A 280 -23.90 -26.08 8.43
N VAL A 281 -24.61 -26.40 7.36
CA VAL A 281 -25.72 -25.60 6.84
C VAL A 281 -26.82 -26.56 6.42
N ARG A 282 -28.07 -26.16 6.61
CA ARG A 282 -29.23 -26.92 6.15
C ARG A 282 -29.60 -26.43 4.75
N ALA A 283 -29.49 -27.31 3.76
CA ALA A 283 -29.79 -27.01 2.37
C ALA A 283 -31.16 -27.60 1.99
N MET A 284 -31.89 -26.92 1.10
CA MET A 284 -33.14 -27.42 0.55
C MET A 284 -32.82 -28.45 -0.53
N ASN A 285 -33.49 -29.61 -0.51
CA ASN A 285 -33.19 -30.66 -1.46
C ASN A 285 -33.60 -30.25 -2.88
N GLY A 286 -32.71 -30.44 -3.86
CA GLY A 286 -32.94 -30.12 -5.27
C GLY A 286 -32.42 -28.75 -5.72
N GLU A 287 -31.85 -27.94 -4.83
CA GLU A 287 -31.21 -26.68 -5.19
C GLU A 287 -29.67 -26.73 -5.01
N PRO A 288 -28.90 -26.00 -5.84
CA PRO A 288 -27.47 -25.86 -5.66
C PRO A 288 -27.15 -25.02 -4.41
N LEU A 289 -26.00 -25.26 -3.78
CA LEU A 289 -25.59 -24.46 -2.62
C LEU A 289 -25.26 -23.02 -3.05
N ASP A 290 -25.78 -22.06 -2.30
CA ASP A 290 -25.39 -20.66 -2.44
C ASP A 290 -23.86 -20.52 -2.21
N PRO A 291 -23.08 -19.93 -3.13
CA PRO A 291 -21.65 -19.76 -2.96
C PRO A 291 -21.25 -18.97 -1.69
N SER A 292 -22.15 -18.14 -1.15
CA SER A 292 -21.93 -17.34 0.06
C SER A 292 -21.92 -18.16 1.36
N ILE A 293 -22.53 -19.34 1.36
CA ILE A 293 -22.56 -20.24 2.53
C ILE A 293 -21.38 -21.22 2.56
N ILE A 294 -20.61 -21.31 1.47
CA ILE A 294 -19.42 -22.17 1.37
C ILE A 294 -18.27 -21.53 2.18
N PRO A 295 -17.73 -22.21 3.21
CA PRO A 295 -16.71 -21.64 4.07
C PRO A 295 -15.37 -21.48 3.36
N HIS A 296 -14.64 -20.42 3.71
CA HIS A 296 -13.29 -20.19 3.20
C HIS A 296 -12.28 -21.11 3.89
N VAL A 297 -11.49 -21.84 3.11
CA VAL A 297 -10.41 -22.72 3.62
C VAL A 297 -9.11 -21.92 3.74
N LYS A 298 -8.48 -21.91 4.92
CA LYS A 298 -7.12 -21.38 5.13
C LYS A 298 -6.14 -22.55 5.21
N PRO A 299 -5.33 -22.83 4.17
CA PRO A 299 -4.36 -23.93 4.18
C PRO A 299 -3.27 -23.74 5.24
N LYS A 300 -2.70 -24.85 5.74
CA LYS A 300 -1.49 -24.83 6.57
C LYS A 300 -0.24 -24.63 5.70
N ARG A 301 0.83 -24.08 6.28
CA ARG A 301 2.09 -23.78 5.58
C ARG A 301 2.62 -25.01 4.82
N GLY A 302 2.90 -24.85 3.52
CA GLY A 302 3.38 -25.92 2.64
C GLY A 302 2.27 -26.71 1.93
N TYR A 303 1.01 -26.29 2.04
CA TYR A 303 -0.13 -26.84 1.32
C TYR A 303 -0.94 -25.72 0.68
N GLU A 304 -1.49 -25.99 -0.49
CA GLU A 304 -2.44 -25.12 -1.21
C GLU A 304 -3.79 -25.84 -1.31
N PHE A 305 -4.89 -25.09 -1.16
CA PHE A 305 -6.24 -25.63 -1.30
C PHE A 305 -6.62 -25.69 -2.77
N VAL A 306 -6.99 -26.87 -3.25
CA VAL A 306 -7.26 -27.13 -4.67
C VAL A 306 -8.77 -27.10 -4.96
N GLY A 307 -9.59 -27.38 -3.95
CA GLY A 307 -11.04 -27.46 -4.09
C GLY A 307 -11.67 -28.44 -3.11
N TRP A 308 -12.96 -28.68 -3.27
CA TRP A 308 -13.68 -29.72 -2.52
C TRP A 308 -13.66 -31.05 -3.27
N ASP A 309 -13.84 -32.15 -2.54
CA ASP A 309 -13.90 -33.51 -3.11
C ASP A 309 -15.12 -33.77 -4.00
N LYS A 310 -16.17 -32.98 -3.82
CA LYS A 310 -17.42 -32.98 -4.60
C LYS A 310 -17.72 -31.58 -5.10
N ASP A 311 -18.42 -31.49 -6.22
CA ASP A 311 -18.83 -30.21 -6.78
C ASP A 311 -19.88 -29.56 -5.86
N THR A 312 -19.56 -28.38 -5.34
CA THR A 312 -20.45 -27.62 -4.46
C THR A 312 -21.57 -26.90 -5.21
N THR A 313 -21.55 -26.93 -6.55
CA THR A 313 -22.54 -26.27 -7.42
C THR A 313 -23.64 -27.21 -7.92
N GLU A 314 -23.56 -28.51 -7.63
CA GLU A 314 -24.61 -29.47 -7.97
C GLU A 314 -25.76 -29.47 -6.93
N PRO A 315 -27.01 -29.76 -7.36
CA PRO A 315 -28.14 -29.90 -6.47
C PRO A 315 -27.93 -30.99 -5.42
N ILE A 316 -28.24 -30.67 -4.16
CA ILE A 316 -28.11 -31.63 -3.06
C ILE A 316 -29.43 -32.36 -2.86
N HIS A 317 -29.38 -33.68 -2.84
CA HIS A 317 -30.57 -34.53 -2.65
C HIS A 317 -30.54 -35.33 -1.34
N GLN A 318 -29.41 -35.32 -0.62
CA GLN A 318 -29.20 -36.06 0.62
C GLN A 318 -28.07 -35.41 1.44
N ASP A 319 -27.99 -35.78 2.73
CA ASP A 319 -26.96 -35.30 3.64
C ASP A 319 -25.56 -35.52 3.06
N THR A 320 -24.83 -34.43 2.89
CA THR A 320 -23.57 -34.43 2.14
C THR A 320 -22.46 -33.75 2.92
N VAL A 321 -21.32 -34.44 2.99
CA VAL A 321 -20.09 -33.90 3.57
C VAL A 321 -19.13 -33.57 2.43
N PHE A 322 -18.69 -32.32 2.36
CA PHE A 322 -17.64 -31.83 1.46
C PHE A 322 -16.30 -31.82 2.21
N LYS A 323 -15.28 -32.46 1.64
CA LYS A 323 -13.93 -32.55 2.20
C LYS A 323 -12.95 -31.72 1.37
N ALA A 324 -12.18 -30.87 2.05
CA ALA A 324 -11.20 -30.02 1.39
C ALA A 324 -10.01 -30.84 0.85
N GLN A 325 -9.63 -30.58 -0.39
CA GLN A 325 -8.50 -31.20 -1.09
C GLN A 325 -7.30 -30.25 -1.12
N TYR A 326 -6.11 -30.80 -0.95
CA TYR A 326 -4.87 -30.02 -0.84
C TYR A 326 -3.75 -30.60 -1.71
N GLN A 327 -2.98 -29.70 -2.30
CA GLN A 327 -1.73 -30.02 -2.99
C GLN A 327 -0.55 -29.60 -2.12
N ARG A 328 0.45 -30.47 -1.99
CA ARG A 328 1.68 -30.17 -1.26
C ARG A 328 2.56 -29.28 -2.13
N LEU A 329 2.96 -28.14 -1.60
CA LEU A 329 3.96 -27.27 -2.23
C LEU A 329 5.32 -27.94 -2.01
N GLU A 330 5.82 -28.67 -3.01
CA GLU A 330 7.18 -29.20 -3.00
C GLU A 330 8.17 -28.04 -2.98
N GLY A 331 9.16 -28.13 -2.09
CA GLY A 331 10.03 -27.01 -1.73
C GLY A 331 10.84 -26.47 -2.90
N GLY A 332 10.35 -25.42 -3.54
CA GLY A 332 11.14 -24.50 -4.32
C GLY A 332 11.88 -23.56 -3.38
N HIS A 333 13.20 -23.67 -3.37
CA HIS A 333 14.15 -22.77 -2.73
C HIS A 333 13.72 -21.30 -2.78
N GLY A 334 13.88 -20.62 -1.65
CA GLY A 334 13.70 -19.17 -1.55
C GLY A 334 14.55 -18.45 -2.59
N PHE A 335 13.92 -17.51 -3.31
CA PHE A 335 14.59 -16.57 -4.19
C PHE A 335 14.22 -15.15 -3.75
N PHE A 336 14.80 -14.75 -2.61
CA PHE A 336 15.08 -13.35 -2.30
C PHE A 336 16.54 -13.30 -1.85
N GLY A 337 17.40 -12.81 -2.74
CA GLY A 337 18.84 -12.67 -2.51
C GLY A 337 19.56 -12.53 -3.85
N GLY A 338 19.89 -11.31 -4.22
CA GLY A 338 20.65 -11.02 -5.44
C GLY A 338 21.98 -11.77 -5.47
N GLY A 339 22.31 -12.31 -6.64
CA GLY A 339 23.59 -12.99 -6.90
C GLY A 339 23.56 -13.64 -8.27
N PHE A 340 24.36 -13.10 -9.19
CA PHE A 340 24.64 -13.70 -10.48
C PHE A 340 25.06 -15.17 -10.33
N GLY A 341 24.40 -16.08 -11.05
CA GLY A 341 24.77 -17.49 -11.19
C GLY A 341 24.41 -18.00 -12.59
N PRO A 342 25.32 -18.67 -13.31
CA PRO A 342 25.18 -18.97 -14.73
C PRO A 342 24.48 -20.32 -14.94
N SER A 343 23.18 -20.29 -15.17
CA SER A 343 22.44 -21.36 -15.85
C SER A 343 21.19 -20.71 -16.45
N GLY A 344 21.18 -20.37 -17.73
CA GLY A 344 21.29 -21.38 -18.78
C GLY A 344 19.90 -21.82 -19.17
N TRP A 345 19.17 -20.87 -19.76
CA TRP A 345 18.17 -21.04 -20.82
C TRP A 345 18.02 -22.49 -21.30
N SER A 346 16.86 -23.11 -21.09
CA SER A 346 16.46 -24.30 -21.84
C SER A 346 14.95 -24.32 -22.06
N GLY A 347 14.57 -23.96 -23.29
CA GLY A 347 13.24 -24.13 -23.89
C GLY A 347 12.44 -22.82 -23.96
N GLY A 348 12.21 -22.17 -25.11
CA GLY A 348 12.55 -22.47 -26.50
C GLY A 348 12.09 -21.33 -27.44
N ARG A 349 12.60 -21.38 -28.69
CA ARG A 349 12.22 -20.60 -29.89
C ARG A 349 12.21 -19.07 -29.80
N GLY A 350 13.27 -18.44 -30.34
CA GLY A 350 13.16 -17.10 -30.90
C GLY A 350 14.47 -16.31 -30.99
N GLY A 351 15.11 -16.33 -32.16
CA GLY A 351 15.86 -15.18 -32.68
C GLY A 351 17.36 -15.11 -32.38
N CYS A 352 18.15 -15.04 -33.45
CA CYS A 352 19.56 -14.64 -33.54
C CYS A 352 19.92 -13.34 -32.78
N LEU A 353 18.91 -12.59 -32.30
CA LEU A 353 19.04 -11.32 -31.61
C LEU A 353 19.67 -11.43 -30.21
N ASN A 354 19.43 -12.52 -29.46
CA ASN A 354 19.99 -12.66 -28.10
C ASN A 354 21.50 -12.90 -28.10
N TRP A 355 22.01 -13.62 -29.10
CA TRP A 355 23.46 -13.78 -29.27
C TRP A 355 24.12 -12.44 -29.67
N LEU A 356 23.45 -11.68 -30.53
CA LEU A 356 23.89 -10.35 -30.97
C LEU A 356 23.91 -9.33 -29.82
N ILE A 357 22.88 -9.34 -28.96
CA ILE A 357 22.80 -8.49 -27.77
C ILE A 357 23.87 -8.87 -26.75
N GLY A 358 24.10 -10.17 -26.53
CA GLY A 358 25.19 -10.65 -25.68
C GLY A 358 26.56 -10.20 -26.20
N LEU A 359 26.80 -10.31 -27.51
CA LEU A 359 28.04 -9.87 -28.16
C LEU A 359 28.23 -8.35 -28.07
N LEU A 360 27.15 -7.57 -28.23
CA LEU A 360 27.17 -6.11 -28.16
C LEU A 360 27.45 -5.62 -26.72
N LEU A 361 26.88 -6.29 -25.70
CA LEU A 361 27.19 -6.00 -24.29
C LEU A 361 28.65 -6.32 -23.94
N VAL A 362 29.21 -7.41 -24.47
CA VAL A 362 30.63 -7.75 -24.27
C VAL A 362 31.54 -6.73 -24.96
N LEU A 363 31.22 -6.29 -26.19
CA LEU A 363 31.99 -5.25 -26.88
C LEU A 363 31.91 -3.91 -26.15
N LEU A 364 30.74 -3.55 -25.62
CA LEU A 364 30.57 -2.33 -24.82
C LEU A 364 31.36 -2.38 -23.51
N LEU A 365 31.39 -3.55 -22.85
CA LEU A 365 32.21 -3.77 -21.66
C LEU A 365 33.71 -3.64 -21.97
N LEU A 366 34.18 -4.25 -23.07
CA LEU A 366 35.58 -4.12 -23.52
C LEU A 366 35.94 -2.67 -23.91
N PHE A 367 35.01 -1.95 -24.52
CA PHE A 367 35.18 -0.53 -24.83
C PHE A 367 35.30 0.32 -23.56
N LEU A 368 34.43 0.11 -22.56
CA LEU A 368 34.51 0.78 -21.26
C LEU A 368 35.81 0.44 -20.51
N LEU A 369 36.24 -0.82 -20.54
CA LEU A 369 37.54 -1.25 -19.99
C LEU A 369 38.71 -0.57 -20.71
N SER A 370 38.64 -0.38 -22.03
CA SER A 370 39.66 0.34 -22.79
C SER A 370 39.74 1.83 -22.43
N LEU A 371 38.61 2.44 -22.05
CA LEU A 371 38.55 3.83 -21.57
C LEU A 371 39.15 3.97 -20.17
N LEU A 372 38.90 3.00 -19.29
CA LEU A 372 39.50 2.96 -17.95
C LEU A 372 41.02 2.76 -18.02
N LEU A 373 41.50 1.88 -18.90
CA LEU A 373 42.94 1.64 -19.10
C LEU A 373 43.64 2.82 -19.81
N ARG A 374 42.93 3.57 -20.66
CA ARG A 374 43.45 4.82 -21.27
C ARG A 374 43.54 5.97 -20.27
N MET A 375 42.75 6.00 -19.20
CA MET A 375 42.92 6.97 -18.10
C MET A 375 44.08 6.64 -17.16
N CYS A 376 44.68 5.45 -17.26
CA CYS A 376 45.88 5.08 -16.51
C CYS A 376 47.19 5.29 -17.30
N SER A 377 47.15 5.96 -18.46
CA SER A 377 48.34 6.15 -19.31
C SER A 377 48.72 7.63 -19.53
N GLY A 378 49.31 8.25 -18.50
CA GLY A 378 50.37 9.28 -18.60
C GLY A 378 49.98 10.78 -18.54
N PRO A 379 50.95 11.71 -18.28
CA PRO A 379 52.39 11.50 -18.23
C PRO A 379 53.07 11.82 -16.87
N ALA A 380 54.25 11.21 -16.71
CA ALA A 380 55.23 11.52 -15.69
C ALA A 380 55.75 12.96 -15.84
N VAL A 381 55.84 13.70 -14.72
CA VAL A 381 56.59 14.94 -14.62
C VAL A 381 57.84 14.69 -13.79
N THR A 382 58.98 14.76 -14.47
CA THR A 382 60.32 14.91 -13.93
C THR A 382 60.58 16.38 -13.59
N SER A 383 61.00 16.69 -12.35
CA SER A 383 62.09 17.66 -12.12
C SER A 383 62.61 17.59 -10.69
N THR A 384 63.94 17.52 -10.62
CA THR A 384 64.87 17.41 -9.50
C THR A 384 65.19 18.72 -8.78
N GLY A 385 65.50 18.61 -7.48
CA GLY A 385 66.45 19.43 -6.70
C GLY A 385 65.88 20.72 -6.07
N SER A 386 66.23 21.17 -4.86
CA SER A 386 67.14 20.70 -3.78
C SER A 386 66.94 21.62 -2.55
N VAL A 387 67.04 21.06 -1.32
CA VAL A 387 67.73 21.54 -0.07
C VAL A 387 67.55 23.02 0.36
N THR A 388 67.16 23.39 1.59
CA THR A 388 67.84 23.30 2.93
C THR A 388 66.79 23.51 4.08
N GLU A 389 66.79 22.72 5.17
CA GLU A 389 67.22 23.04 6.57
C GLU A 389 66.51 24.27 7.22
N GLU A 390 65.98 24.29 8.44
CA GLU A 390 66.45 23.77 9.74
C GLU A 390 65.33 23.92 10.83
N GLU A 391 65.35 23.05 11.86
CA GLU A 391 65.13 23.24 13.34
C GLU A 391 64.06 24.24 13.89
N THR A 392 63.24 24.03 14.95
CA THR A 392 63.43 23.58 16.36
C THR A 392 62.05 23.63 17.10
N VAL A 393 61.57 22.60 17.84
CA VAL A 393 61.57 22.39 19.33
C VAL A 393 60.64 23.29 20.21
N THR A 394 59.58 22.66 20.78
CA THR A 394 58.96 22.80 22.15
C THR A 394 58.22 24.12 22.51
N THR A 395 57.05 24.22 23.17
CA THR A 395 56.63 23.67 24.48
C THR A 395 55.14 23.96 24.78
N GLN A 396 54.57 23.17 25.69
CA GLN A 396 53.27 23.23 26.38
C GLN A 396 52.99 24.54 27.13
N THR A 397 51.72 24.83 27.48
CA THR A 397 51.27 25.01 28.90
C THR A 397 49.77 25.31 29.02
N THR A 398 49.14 24.50 29.86
CA THR A 398 47.83 24.60 30.53
C THR A 398 47.71 25.81 31.47
N LYS A 399 46.48 26.33 31.70
CA LYS A 399 45.97 26.57 33.07
C LYS A 399 44.49 26.93 33.17
N ARG A 400 43.95 26.48 34.30
CA ARG A 400 42.58 26.41 34.80
C ARG A 400 42.11 27.71 35.46
N LEU A 401 40.79 27.80 35.58
CA LEU A 401 39.91 28.63 36.43
C LEU A 401 40.47 29.16 37.77
N PRO A 402 39.81 30.20 38.32
CA PRO A 402 39.03 29.97 39.55
C PRO A 402 37.67 30.69 39.62
N GLU A 403 36.72 30.03 40.29
CA GLU A 403 35.55 30.58 41.03
C GLU A 403 35.95 30.71 42.54
N PRO A 404 35.16 31.24 43.52
CA PRO A 404 33.67 31.26 43.62
C PRO A 404 33.06 32.52 44.33
N VAL A 405 31.72 32.59 44.50
CA VAL A 405 30.97 32.98 45.75
C VAL A 405 29.45 32.75 45.56
N LYS A 406 28.82 32.12 46.57
CA LYS A 406 27.38 31.79 46.78
C LYS A 406 26.59 33.04 47.25
N GLU A 407 25.27 33.18 47.32
CA GLU A 407 24.19 32.31 47.83
C GLU A 407 22.85 33.10 47.70
N GLY A 408 21.69 32.44 47.56
CA GLY A 408 20.39 33.11 47.67
C GLY A 408 19.20 32.34 47.07
N SER A 409 18.50 31.59 47.92
CA SER A 409 17.38 30.67 47.63
C SER A 409 16.01 31.37 47.56
N LEU A 410 15.04 30.82 46.80
CA LEU A 410 13.68 30.41 47.27
C LEU A 410 12.73 29.95 46.13
N GLU A 411 12.54 28.62 46.10
CA GLU A 411 11.36 27.76 45.83
C GLU A 411 10.22 28.08 44.83
N LYS A 412 9.96 27.06 43.97
CA LYS A 412 8.70 26.37 43.56
C LYS A 412 8.80 26.01 42.05
N GLU A 413 8.51 24.84 41.51
CA GLU A 413 7.78 23.64 41.92
C GLU A 413 8.12 22.49 40.93
N LYS A 414 7.85 21.24 41.33
CA LYS A 414 8.35 19.96 40.77
C LYS A 414 8.12 19.70 39.27
N VAL A 415 9.21 19.34 38.56
CA VAL A 415 9.21 18.50 37.35
C VAL A 415 9.68 17.10 37.77
N THR A 416 8.94 16.05 37.38
CA THR A 416 9.20 14.68 37.83
C THR A 416 9.79 13.83 36.70
N LYS A 417 11.07 13.48 36.87
CA LYS A 417 11.79 12.25 36.48
C LYS A 417 11.76 11.80 35.01
N GLU A 418 12.83 12.15 34.30
CA GLU A 418 13.41 11.29 33.25
C GLU A 418 13.99 10.03 33.91
N THR A 419 13.59 8.85 33.44
CA THR A 419 14.22 7.57 33.80
C THR A 419 15.60 7.51 33.17
N GLU A 420 16.63 7.77 33.97
CA GLU A 420 18.03 7.55 33.65
C GLU A 420 18.21 6.08 33.21
N VAL A 421 18.58 5.89 31.94
CA VAL A 421 18.79 4.56 31.37
C VAL A 421 20.09 4.00 31.97
N ASP A 422 19.99 2.89 32.70
CA ASP A 422 21.14 2.23 33.31
C ASP A 422 22.00 1.54 32.25
N TYR A 423 22.99 2.28 31.74
CA TYR A 423 23.93 1.79 30.75
C TYR A 423 24.83 0.67 31.27
N GLU A 424 24.99 0.50 32.58
CA GLU A 424 25.77 -0.60 33.15
C GLU A 424 25.01 -1.91 33.05
N ALA A 425 23.71 -1.90 33.35
CA ALA A 425 22.83 -3.06 33.17
C ALA A 425 22.79 -3.54 31.70
N ILE A 426 22.75 -2.60 30.75
CA ILE A 426 22.77 -2.92 29.31
C ILE A 426 24.12 -3.54 28.91
N ARG A 427 25.24 -3.01 29.40
CA ARG A 427 26.57 -3.56 29.12
C ARG A 427 26.75 -4.97 29.69
N ALA A 428 26.22 -5.23 30.88
CA ALA A 428 26.22 -6.56 31.48
C ALA A 428 25.43 -7.57 30.63
N LEU A 429 24.23 -7.18 30.16
CA LEU A 429 23.38 -8.00 29.31
C LEU A 429 24.06 -8.35 27.97
N ILE A 430 24.74 -7.37 27.35
CA ILE A 430 25.50 -7.60 26.11
C ILE A 430 26.63 -8.62 26.31
N GLN A 431 27.31 -8.59 27.46
CA GLN A 431 28.37 -9.54 27.77
C GLN A 431 27.82 -10.96 27.97
N GLU A 432 26.67 -11.09 28.65
CA GLU A 432 25.98 -12.37 28.83
C GLU A 432 25.58 -12.98 27.46
N TYR A 433 25.01 -12.19 26.57
CA TYR A 433 24.65 -12.67 25.23
C TYR A 433 25.86 -13.12 24.41
N LYS A 434 26.99 -12.42 24.52
CA LYS A 434 28.23 -12.82 23.84
C LYS A 434 28.76 -14.16 24.35
N GLN A 435 28.76 -14.38 25.66
CA GLN A 435 29.16 -15.67 26.23
C GLN A 435 28.26 -16.81 25.76
N ARG A 436 26.94 -16.57 25.69
CA ARG A 436 25.97 -17.58 25.26
C ARG A 436 26.13 -17.94 23.77
N ILE A 437 26.46 -16.97 22.93
CA ILE A 437 26.77 -17.20 21.51
C ILE A 437 28.03 -18.07 21.37
N ASP A 438 29.08 -17.80 22.15
CA ASP A 438 30.31 -18.59 22.13
C ASP A 438 30.09 -20.02 22.66
N GLU A 439 29.26 -20.20 23.69
CA GLU A 439 28.86 -21.53 24.18
C GLU A 439 28.09 -22.30 23.12
N LEU A 440 27.12 -21.67 22.44
CA LEU A 440 26.38 -22.28 21.35
C LEU A 440 27.29 -22.62 20.16
N GLY A 441 28.28 -21.77 19.87
CA GLY A 441 29.32 -22.01 18.87
C GLY A 441 30.13 -23.28 19.16
N LYS A 442 30.44 -23.55 20.45
CA LYS A 442 31.15 -24.77 20.88
C LYS A 442 30.27 -26.03 20.88
N MET A 443 28.95 -25.88 20.89
CA MET A 443 27.99 -26.99 20.85
C MET A 443 27.60 -27.40 19.42
N LEU A 444 28.03 -26.65 18.39
CA LEU A 444 27.84 -27.01 16.99
C LEU A 444 28.89 -28.07 16.58
N PRO A 445 28.47 -29.28 16.15
CA PRO A 445 29.42 -30.29 15.68
C PRO A 445 30.09 -29.83 14.38
N GLU A 446 31.43 -29.78 14.39
CA GLU A 446 32.27 -29.59 13.20
C GLU A 446 32.03 -30.73 12.21
N ASN A 447 31.21 -30.50 11.18
CA ASN A 447 31.16 -31.35 10.00
C ASN A 447 31.96 -30.69 8.87
N GLU A 448 33.28 -30.72 9.00
CA GLU A 448 34.17 -30.72 7.84
C GLU A 448 35.21 -31.83 8.00
N LYS A 449 35.07 -32.86 7.16
CA LYS A 449 36.14 -33.60 6.48
C LYS A 449 35.54 -34.77 5.74
N LYS A 450 35.32 -34.59 4.43
CA LYS A 450 35.59 -35.69 3.49
C LYS A 450 36.36 -35.12 2.31
N ASP A 451 37.64 -35.40 2.40
CA ASP A 451 38.69 -35.16 1.44
C ASP A 451 38.34 -35.68 0.05
N GLY A 452 38.92 -34.99 -0.94
CA GLY A 452 38.88 -35.39 -2.33
C GLY A 452 39.53 -36.75 -2.57
N LYS A 453 39.01 -37.42 -3.60
CA LYS A 453 39.78 -38.30 -4.48
C LYS A 453 39.17 -38.30 -5.87
#